data_AF-A0A5R9QBX7-F1
#
_entry.id   AF-A0A5R9QBX7-F1
#
_cell.length_a   1.000
_cell.length_b   1.000
_cell.length_c   1.000
_cell.angle_alpha   90.00
_cell.angle_beta   90.00
_cell.angle_gamma   90.00
#
_symmetry.space_group_name_H-M   'P 1'
#
loop_
_entity.id
_entity.type
_entity.pdbx_description
1 polymer ?
#
loop_
_entity_poly.entity_id
_entity_poly.type
_entity_poly.pdbx_seq_one_letter_code
_entity_poly.pdbx_strand_id
1 'polypeptide(L)'
;MVIHSFEDWRQEAKRLVLAGVAPHEVDWQGHAGLLGGLFDATCNGEPPRALRIPRALPELLASAARFRAEDRWALLYRVLWRVAAGDRSAMLAGDIDGSELHRRVRAVRREAHHMHAFLRFRPCQASDVEFIAWHEPAHEVLDLGAEHFIGRMGRTRWAIATPDGAACFDGRALRYSHPCPPALMRLAREGDERDDALWQTYYQSTFNPARLNEKAMRGHMPVRFWQHLPEARLIPQMVSEARAGQQRLAQAADVGERDGKAVLIARERAQPARPATSALQDCQACAIWRNATCAVPGEGPQQASIMLVGEQPGDLEDLAGRPFVGPAGQVLNDALHVAGLGRDGLYLTNAVKHFKWEPRGGPTSRGATRLHASPKPAEIQACRPWLDEELNRVRPQVVVALGRTALASLLEVHDPQRIRLADFSGQPMRHKDFWLLVAPHPAAILRSREGGEMRRAELVAALKQANQLAKEA
;
A
#
# COMPACT_ATOMS: atom_id res chain seq x y z
N MET A 1 26.13 4.71 40.32
CA MET A 1 27.18 3.93 39.60
C MET A 1 27.29 4.46 38.16
N VAL A 2 28.47 4.50 37.55
CA VAL A 2 28.61 4.96 36.15
C VAL A 2 28.45 3.76 35.22
N ILE A 3 27.42 3.80 34.38
CA ILE A 3 27.09 2.75 33.40
C ILE A 3 27.33 3.30 31.99
N HIS A 4 28.23 2.67 31.23
CA HIS A 4 28.62 3.11 29.90
C HIS A 4 27.91 2.36 28.77
N SER A 5 27.44 1.13 29.03
CA SER A 5 26.74 0.32 28.04
C SER A 5 25.53 -0.43 28.61
N PHE A 6 24.65 -0.91 27.73
CA PHE A 6 23.55 -1.79 28.12
C PHE A 6 24.04 -3.12 28.71
N GLU A 7 25.21 -3.60 28.30
CA GLU A 7 25.77 -4.85 28.84
C GLU A 7 26.22 -4.67 30.28
N ASP A 8 26.92 -3.57 30.59
CA ASP A 8 27.31 -3.21 31.96
C ASP A 8 26.06 -3.06 32.84
N TRP A 9 25.05 -2.34 32.32
CA TRP A 9 23.76 -2.20 32.98
C TRP A 9 23.12 -3.55 33.26
N ARG A 10 23.10 -4.45 32.28
CA ARG A 10 22.43 -5.76 32.38
C ARG A 10 23.09 -6.64 33.45
N GLN A 11 24.42 -6.66 33.49
CA GLN A 11 25.16 -7.42 34.48
C GLN A 11 24.89 -6.89 35.90
N GLU A 12 24.94 -5.57 36.06
CA GLU A 12 24.72 -4.93 37.35
C GLU A 12 23.26 -5.03 37.82
N ALA A 13 22.29 -4.79 36.92
CA ALA A 13 20.88 -4.96 37.19
C ALA A 13 20.55 -6.40 37.63
N LYS A 14 21.15 -7.40 37.00
CA LYS A 14 21.01 -8.80 37.42
C LYS A 14 21.55 -9.02 38.84
N ARG A 15 22.71 -8.44 39.18
CA ARG A 15 23.31 -8.53 40.52
C ARG A 15 22.39 -7.91 41.57
N LEU A 16 21.86 -6.73 41.31
CA LEU A 16 20.98 -5.98 42.22
C LEU A 16 19.63 -6.68 42.43
N VAL A 17 19.02 -7.23 41.36
CA VAL A 17 17.77 -8.00 41.49
C VAL A 17 17.96 -9.24 42.36
N LEU A 18 19.06 -9.98 42.17
CA LEU A 18 19.36 -11.17 42.99
C LEU A 18 19.71 -10.81 44.44
N ALA A 19 20.29 -9.63 44.67
CA ALA A 19 20.60 -9.10 45.99
C ALA A 19 19.37 -8.50 46.70
N GLY A 20 18.22 -8.38 46.02
CA GLY A 20 17.00 -7.87 46.63
C GLY A 20 16.91 -6.36 46.74
N VAL A 21 17.73 -5.61 45.99
CA VAL A 21 17.81 -4.14 46.12
C VAL A 21 16.64 -3.49 45.37
N ALA A 22 15.81 -2.74 46.09
CA ALA A 22 14.64 -2.10 45.51
C ALA A 22 15.03 -0.94 44.57
N PRO A 23 14.21 -0.61 43.54
CA PRO A 23 14.54 0.43 42.56
C PRO A 23 14.83 1.82 43.12
N HIS A 24 14.25 2.19 44.26
CA HIS A 24 14.48 3.49 44.91
C HIS A 24 15.83 3.56 45.65
N GLU A 25 16.46 2.41 45.91
CA GLU A 25 17.75 2.32 46.61
C GLU A 25 18.94 2.41 45.64
N VAL A 26 18.69 2.44 44.33
CA VAL A 26 19.73 2.39 43.29
C VAL A 26 19.85 3.73 42.58
N ASP A 27 21.00 4.38 42.77
CA ASP A 27 21.39 5.53 41.94
C ASP A 27 22.22 5.09 40.72
N TRP A 28 21.62 5.30 39.54
CA TRP A 28 22.22 5.03 38.24
C TRP A 28 22.99 6.21 37.65
N GLN A 29 22.96 7.38 38.30
CA GLN A 29 23.60 8.61 37.80
C GLN A 29 25.00 8.83 38.38
N GLY A 30 25.40 8.07 39.40
CA GLY A 30 26.75 8.19 39.97
C GLY A 30 26.91 9.39 40.91
N HIS A 31 25.80 9.99 41.35
CA HIS A 31 25.82 10.96 42.43
C HIS A 31 25.94 10.21 43.75
N ALA A 32 27.17 10.18 44.30
CA ALA A 32 27.37 9.82 45.70
C ALA A 32 26.71 10.90 46.58
N GLY A 33 25.41 10.78 46.80
CA GLY A 33 24.65 11.80 47.52
C GLY A 33 23.21 11.39 47.75
N LEU A 34 22.98 10.82 48.95
CA LEU A 34 21.75 10.90 49.76
C LEU A 34 20.57 11.62 49.09
N LEU A 35 19.55 10.88 48.64
CA LEU A 35 18.24 11.46 48.39
C LEU A 35 17.12 10.49 48.80
N GLY A 36 16.58 10.73 50.00
CA GLY A 36 15.16 10.58 50.23
C GLY A 36 14.42 11.71 49.50
N GLY A 37 13.35 11.38 48.77
CA GLY A 37 12.60 12.36 47.99
C GLY A 37 11.32 11.83 47.31
N LEU A 38 10.22 11.84 48.07
CA LEU A 38 8.88 12.33 47.69
C LEU A 38 8.04 11.67 46.57
N PHE A 39 8.36 10.45 46.14
CA PHE A 39 7.38 9.57 45.50
C PHE A 39 7.54 8.12 45.98
N ASP A 40 7.14 7.87 47.22
CA ASP A 40 7.07 6.51 47.79
C ASP A 40 5.95 5.71 47.13
N ALA A 41 6.28 4.97 46.07
CA ALA A 41 5.52 3.80 45.67
C ALA A 41 6.02 2.60 46.48
N THR A 42 5.23 2.16 47.44
CA THR A 42 5.50 0.99 48.29
C THR A 42 5.70 -0.27 47.42
N CYS A 43 6.93 -0.80 47.43
CA CYS A 43 7.29 -2.03 46.74
C CYS A 43 7.58 -3.12 47.79
N ASN A 44 6.54 -3.88 48.18
CA ASN A 44 6.71 -5.05 49.05
C ASN A 44 6.94 -6.31 48.19
N GLY A 45 8.10 -6.96 48.33
CA GLY A 45 8.37 -8.28 47.75
C GLY A 45 9.71 -8.86 48.24
N GLU A 46 9.73 -10.13 48.63
CA GLU A 46 10.95 -10.87 48.99
C GLU A 46 11.89 -11.04 47.77
N PRO A 47 13.23 -11.04 47.97
CA PRO A 47 14.19 -11.21 46.89
C PRO A 47 14.02 -12.56 46.17
N PRO A 48 13.94 -12.59 44.83
CA PRO A 48 13.76 -13.82 44.09
C PRO A 48 15.06 -14.67 44.10
N ARG A 49 14.97 -15.92 44.60
CA ARG A 49 16.09 -16.90 44.58
C ARG A 49 16.59 -17.27 43.16
N ALA A 50 15.80 -16.98 42.12
CA ALA A 50 16.18 -17.16 40.72
C ALA A 50 15.43 -16.16 39.81
N LEU A 51 16.16 -15.52 38.88
CA LEU A 51 15.61 -14.55 37.94
C LEU A 51 14.79 -15.25 36.84
N ARG A 52 13.47 -15.33 36.99
CA ARG A 52 12.56 -15.88 35.96
C ARG A 52 11.86 -14.76 35.20
N ILE A 53 12.41 -14.38 34.05
CA ILE A 53 11.84 -13.35 33.18
C ILE A 53 11.32 -13.92 31.85
N PRO A 54 10.26 -13.34 31.25
CA PRO A 54 9.80 -13.71 29.91
C PRO A 54 10.88 -13.46 28.84
N ARG A 55 10.93 -14.31 27.81
CA ARG A 55 11.91 -14.20 26.70
C ARG A 55 11.86 -12.85 25.96
N ALA A 56 10.70 -12.20 25.92
CA ALA A 56 10.53 -10.91 25.24
C ALA A 56 11.09 -9.71 26.04
N LEU A 57 11.32 -9.85 27.35
CA LEU A 57 11.73 -8.72 28.19
C LEU A 57 13.12 -8.19 27.82
N PRO A 58 14.18 -9.02 27.69
CA PRO A 58 15.51 -8.53 27.34
C PRO A 58 15.55 -7.73 26.03
N GLU A 59 14.78 -8.16 25.01
CA GLU A 59 14.71 -7.46 23.71
C GLU A 59 14.03 -6.08 23.84
N LEU A 60 12.97 -5.99 24.64
CA LEU A 60 12.29 -4.73 24.93
C LEU A 60 13.19 -3.77 25.70
N LEU A 61 13.88 -4.26 26.73
CA LEU A 61 14.82 -3.45 27.53
C LEU A 61 16.00 -2.98 26.67
N ALA A 62 16.59 -3.85 25.84
CA ALA A 62 17.66 -3.48 24.92
C ALA A 62 17.22 -2.42 23.90
N SER A 63 16.00 -2.54 23.39
CA SER A 63 15.43 -1.54 22.47
C SER A 63 15.20 -0.19 23.16
N ALA A 64 14.73 -0.20 24.41
CA ALA A 64 14.47 1.01 25.19
C ALA A 64 15.77 1.66 25.74
N ALA A 65 16.82 0.87 25.97
CA ALA A 65 18.14 1.35 26.40
C ALA A 65 18.82 2.28 25.38
N ARG A 66 18.35 2.28 24.13
CA ARG A 66 18.83 3.20 23.09
C ARG A 66 18.20 4.60 23.20
N PHE A 67 17.13 4.74 23.98
CA PHE A 67 16.49 6.04 24.20
C PHE A 67 17.34 6.89 25.16
N ARG A 68 17.79 8.06 24.71
CA ARG A 68 18.57 8.98 25.54
C ARG A 68 17.67 9.68 26.56
N ALA A 69 17.89 9.38 27.83
CA ALA A 69 17.27 10.04 28.98
C ALA A 69 18.15 9.85 30.24
N GLU A 70 18.07 10.78 31.18
CA GLU A 70 18.82 10.71 32.44
C GLU A 70 18.33 9.56 33.35
N ASP A 71 17.04 9.23 33.28
CA ASP A 71 16.40 8.16 34.05
C ASP A 71 16.41 6.81 33.32
N ARG A 72 17.12 6.72 32.19
CA ARG A 72 17.11 5.56 31.28
C ARG A 72 17.30 4.25 32.01
N TRP A 73 18.38 4.13 32.75
CA TRP A 73 18.74 2.91 33.47
C TRP A 73 17.79 2.61 34.64
N ALA A 74 17.29 3.66 35.31
CA ALA A 74 16.37 3.54 36.44
C ALA A 74 15.02 2.94 36.01
N LEU A 75 14.45 3.42 34.89
CA LEU A 75 13.20 2.87 34.35
C LEU A 75 13.36 1.39 33.97
N LEU A 76 14.42 1.05 33.24
CA LEU A 76 14.66 -0.35 32.82
C LEU A 76 14.81 -1.26 34.03
N TYR A 77 15.47 -0.77 35.09
CA TYR A 77 15.65 -1.53 36.34
C TYR A 77 14.33 -1.74 37.06
N ARG A 78 13.49 -0.69 37.17
CA ARG A 78 12.17 -0.78 37.78
C ARG A 78 11.27 -1.79 37.06
N VAL A 79 11.24 -1.78 35.74
CA VAL A 79 10.51 -2.78 34.94
C VAL A 79 11.07 -4.19 35.18
N LEU A 80 12.39 -4.36 35.12
CA LEU A 80 13.03 -5.67 35.35
C LEU A 80 12.71 -6.22 36.73
N TRP A 81 12.81 -5.39 37.76
CA TRP A 81 12.52 -5.73 39.16
C TRP A 81 11.06 -6.18 39.34
N ARG A 82 10.09 -5.41 38.84
CA ARG A 82 8.66 -5.75 38.91
C ARG A 82 8.35 -7.08 38.22
N VAL A 83 8.91 -7.29 37.02
CA VAL A 83 8.71 -8.54 36.27
C VAL A 83 9.37 -9.73 36.98
N ALA A 84 10.56 -9.53 37.56
CA ALA A 84 11.25 -10.57 38.33
C ALA A 84 10.50 -10.94 39.62
N ALA A 85 9.79 -9.98 40.23
CA ALA A 85 8.88 -10.19 41.36
C ALA A 85 7.53 -10.82 40.96
N GLY A 86 7.30 -11.04 39.66
CA GLY A 86 6.10 -11.71 39.13
C GLY A 86 5.06 -10.79 38.49
N ASP A 87 5.21 -9.47 38.62
CA ASP A 87 4.32 -8.48 38.00
C ASP A 87 4.67 -8.27 36.52
N ARG A 88 4.01 -9.04 35.65
CA ARG A 88 4.17 -8.93 34.19
C ARG A 88 3.48 -7.70 33.60
N SER A 89 2.61 -7.01 34.34
CA SER A 89 1.91 -5.84 33.82
C SER A 89 2.86 -4.69 33.49
N ALA A 90 4.00 -4.59 34.18
CA ALA A 90 5.07 -3.63 33.93
C ALA A 90 5.67 -3.68 32.51
N MET A 91 5.42 -4.76 31.74
CA MET A 91 5.83 -4.88 30.33
C MET A 91 4.74 -4.42 29.34
N LEU A 92 3.51 -4.23 29.81
CA LEU A 92 2.34 -3.98 28.99
C LEU A 92 2.05 -2.48 28.92
N ALA A 93 1.55 -2.02 27.78
CA ALA A 93 1.28 -0.60 27.55
C ALA A 93 0.18 0.00 28.46
N GLY A 94 -0.58 -0.83 29.19
CA GLY A 94 -1.60 -0.39 30.14
C GLY A 94 -1.06 -0.04 31.53
N ASP A 95 0.17 -0.46 31.85
CA ASP A 95 0.86 -0.06 33.08
C ASP A 95 1.63 1.26 32.86
N ILE A 96 1.89 2.02 33.93
CA ILE A 96 2.61 3.29 33.87
C ILE A 96 4.04 3.09 33.34
N ASP A 97 4.77 2.11 33.90
CA ASP A 97 6.15 1.82 33.48
C ASP A 97 6.18 1.18 32.09
N GLY A 98 5.24 0.27 31.83
CA GLY A 98 5.13 -0.38 30.54
C GLY A 98 4.76 0.60 29.42
N SER A 99 3.87 1.55 29.67
CA SER A 99 3.51 2.62 28.72
C SER A 99 4.72 3.47 28.34
N GLU A 100 5.49 3.92 29.34
CA GLU A 100 6.72 4.69 29.10
C GLU A 100 7.80 3.85 28.39
N LEU A 101 7.96 2.58 28.75
CA LEU A 101 8.86 1.64 28.06
C LEU A 101 8.50 1.52 26.57
N HIS A 102 7.23 1.27 26.25
CA HIS A 102 6.76 1.17 24.86
C HIS A 102 6.87 2.50 24.11
N ARG A 103 6.65 3.63 24.78
CA ARG A 103 6.86 4.96 24.20
C ARG A 103 8.32 5.16 23.80
N ARG A 104 9.29 4.81 24.66
CA ARG A 104 10.73 4.87 24.36
C ARG A 104 11.11 3.99 23.19
N VAL A 105 10.64 2.74 23.14
CA VAL A 105 10.86 1.83 22.01
C VAL A 105 10.30 2.41 20.70
N ARG A 106 9.08 2.97 20.71
CA ARG A 106 8.50 3.62 19.53
C ARG A 106 9.29 4.84 19.07
N ALA A 107 9.81 5.64 20.01
CA ALA A 107 10.64 6.80 19.70
C ALA A 107 11.97 6.39 19.05
N VAL A 108 12.66 5.39 19.60
CA VAL A 108 13.90 4.82 19.02
C VAL A 108 13.66 4.28 17.60
N ARG A 109 12.59 3.51 17.39
CA ARG A 109 12.25 2.98 16.05
C ARG A 109 11.93 4.09 15.06
N ARG A 110 11.19 5.11 15.48
CA ARG A 110 10.89 6.28 14.65
C ARG A 110 12.18 7.00 14.25
N GLU A 111 13.11 7.13 15.18
CA GLU A 111 14.39 7.79 14.93
C GLU A 111 15.28 6.99 13.97
N ALA A 112 15.33 5.66 14.09
CA ALA A 112 15.99 4.81 13.10
C ALA A 112 15.35 4.96 11.70
N HIS A 113 14.02 5.08 11.63
CA HIS A 113 13.33 5.34 10.36
C HIS A 113 13.65 6.75 9.80
N HIS A 114 13.80 7.76 10.66
CA HIS A 114 14.26 9.08 10.24
C HIS A 114 15.66 9.02 9.62
N MET A 115 16.57 8.21 10.19
CA MET A 115 17.87 7.96 9.59
C MET A 115 17.73 7.36 8.17
N HIS A 116 16.84 6.39 7.96
CA HIS A 116 16.58 5.83 6.62
C HIS A 116 16.07 6.86 5.60
N ALA A 117 15.25 7.81 6.05
CA ALA A 117 14.59 8.78 5.19
C ALA A 117 15.47 10.01 4.88
N PHE A 118 16.24 10.48 5.86
CA PHE A 118 16.91 11.78 5.82
C PHE A 118 18.42 11.71 5.72
N LEU A 119 19.02 10.52 5.83
CA LEU A 119 20.45 10.38 5.56
C LEU A 119 20.72 10.63 4.08
N ARG A 120 21.77 11.41 3.80
CA ARG A 120 22.25 11.71 2.45
C ARG A 120 23.72 11.35 2.37
N PHE A 121 24.05 10.44 1.46
CA PHE A 121 25.42 10.08 1.15
C PHE A 121 25.98 11.07 0.13
N ARG A 122 27.20 11.52 0.38
CA ARG A 122 27.98 12.36 -0.53
C ARG A 122 29.23 11.61 -0.93
N PRO A 123 29.68 11.70 -2.19
CA PRO A 123 30.94 11.10 -2.56
C PRO A 123 32.09 11.80 -1.84
N CYS A 124 33.11 11.04 -1.46
CA CYS A 124 34.33 11.59 -0.89
C CYS A 124 35.55 10.95 -1.58
N GLN A 125 36.57 11.77 -1.86
CA GLN A 125 37.82 11.31 -2.48
C GLN A 125 38.81 10.74 -1.44
N ALA A 126 38.30 10.04 -0.42
CA ALA A 126 39.13 9.33 0.55
C ALA A 126 39.46 7.92 0.02
N SER A 127 40.66 7.41 0.32
CA SER A 127 41.14 6.11 -0.20
C SER A 127 40.26 4.93 0.21
N ASP A 128 39.68 4.99 1.42
CA ASP A 128 39.01 3.85 2.08
C ASP A 128 37.49 3.99 2.15
N VAL A 129 36.94 5.17 1.85
CA VAL A 129 35.50 5.47 1.91
C VAL A 129 35.14 6.21 0.63
N GLU A 130 34.21 5.66 -0.14
CA GLU A 130 33.74 6.29 -1.39
C GLU A 130 32.57 7.25 -1.12
N PHE A 131 31.74 6.93 -0.14
CA PHE A 131 30.59 7.76 0.24
C PHE A 131 30.52 8.00 1.74
N ILE A 132 30.26 9.23 2.14
CA ILE A 132 30.13 9.60 3.55
C ILE A 132 28.82 10.33 3.83
N ALA A 133 28.26 10.12 5.01
CA ALA A 133 27.07 10.81 5.48
C ALA A 133 27.22 11.27 6.94
N TRP A 134 26.66 12.43 7.25
CA TRP A 134 26.55 12.96 8.61
C TRP A 134 25.12 12.82 9.14
N HIS A 135 24.97 12.37 10.38
CA HIS A 135 23.66 12.25 11.02
C HIS A 135 23.71 12.57 12.52
N GLU A 136 22.73 13.32 13.01
CA GLU A 136 22.60 13.70 14.42
C GLU A 136 21.31 13.12 15.01
N PRO A 137 21.34 11.86 15.45
CA PRO A 137 20.16 11.22 15.99
C PRO A 137 19.88 11.67 17.44
N ALA A 138 18.61 11.79 17.82
CA ALA A 138 18.23 12.03 19.22
C ALA A 138 18.50 10.84 20.16
N HIS A 139 18.66 9.65 19.58
CA HIS A 139 18.75 8.38 20.30
C HIS A 139 19.87 7.51 19.71
N GLU A 140 20.32 6.50 20.44
CA GLU A 140 21.40 5.60 20.00
C GLU A 140 20.87 4.61 18.93
N VAL A 141 20.79 5.07 17.68
CA VAL A 141 20.17 4.32 16.57
C VAL A 141 21.13 3.92 15.46
N LEU A 142 22.41 4.27 15.56
CA LEU A 142 23.40 4.01 14.52
C LEU A 142 23.43 2.52 14.13
N ASP A 143 23.47 1.63 15.11
CA ASP A 143 23.50 0.18 14.88
C ASP A 143 22.23 -0.33 14.21
N LEU A 144 21.07 0.20 14.61
CA LEU A 144 19.76 -0.16 14.04
C LEU A 144 19.57 0.37 12.63
N GLY A 145 20.11 1.57 12.36
CA GLY A 145 19.90 2.29 11.12
C GLY A 145 20.87 1.91 10.01
N ALA A 146 22.14 1.66 10.35
CA ALA A 146 23.21 1.48 9.37
C ALA A 146 23.05 0.23 8.49
N GLU A 147 22.57 -0.89 9.04
CA GLU A 147 22.40 -2.14 8.29
C GLU A 147 21.48 -2.00 7.06
N HIS A 148 20.48 -1.12 7.16
CA HIS A 148 19.52 -0.84 6.08
C HIS A 148 20.17 -0.39 4.77
N PHE A 149 21.36 0.22 4.86
CA PHE A 149 22.08 0.73 3.70
C PHE A 149 22.94 -0.32 3.00
N ILE A 150 23.25 -1.45 3.63
CA ILE A 150 24.05 -2.54 3.04
C ILE A 150 23.39 -3.04 1.75
N GLY A 151 22.11 -3.43 1.82
CA GLY A 151 21.37 -3.95 0.66
C GLY A 151 21.09 -2.92 -0.43
N ARG A 152 21.11 -1.62 -0.09
CA ARG A 152 20.76 -0.52 -1.00
C ARG A 152 21.97 0.06 -1.74
N MET A 153 23.12 0.08 -1.07
CA MET A 153 24.38 0.61 -1.61
C MET A 153 25.28 -0.49 -2.20
N GLY A 154 24.87 -1.76 -2.13
CA GLY A 154 25.59 -2.87 -2.73
C GLY A 154 26.96 -3.08 -2.11
N ARG A 155 28.01 -3.13 -2.95
CA ARG A 155 29.42 -3.35 -2.53
C ARG A 155 30.21 -2.06 -2.33
N THR A 156 29.56 -0.92 -2.48
CA THR A 156 30.19 0.39 -2.36
C THR A 156 30.67 0.63 -0.94
N ARG A 157 31.86 1.22 -0.78
CA ARG A 157 32.43 1.53 0.53
C ARG A 157 31.86 2.84 1.06
N TRP A 158 31.24 2.81 2.23
CA TRP A 158 30.60 3.99 2.79
C TRP A 158 30.77 4.12 4.31
N ALA A 159 30.65 5.34 4.81
CA ALA A 159 30.71 5.64 6.23
C ALA A 159 29.55 6.57 6.65
N ILE A 160 29.03 6.33 7.86
CA ILE A 160 28.05 7.18 8.52
C ILE A 160 28.68 7.65 9.82
N ALA A 161 28.85 8.96 9.95
CA ALA A 161 29.36 9.58 11.16
C ALA A 161 28.23 10.25 11.95
N THR A 162 28.27 10.08 13.27
CA THR A 162 27.38 10.70 14.25
C THR A 162 28.23 11.31 15.37
N PRO A 163 27.66 12.19 16.22
CA PRO A 163 28.40 12.74 17.36
C PRO A 163 29.02 11.67 18.29
N ASP A 164 28.34 10.53 18.46
CA ASP A 164 28.73 9.50 19.44
C ASP A 164 29.47 8.30 18.83
N GLY A 165 29.52 8.19 17.50
CA GLY A 165 30.10 7.02 16.85
C GLY A 165 30.07 7.07 15.33
N ALA A 166 30.73 6.11 14.69
CA ALA A 166 30.67 5.93 13.24
C ALA A 166 30.49 4.47 12.84
N ALA A 167 29.72 4.26 11.77
CA ALA A 167 29.53 2.99 11.11
C ALA A 167 30.23 3.02 9.74
N CYS A 168 31.13 2.07 9.47
CA CYS A 168 31.91 1.99 8.25
C CYS A 168 31.70 0.63 7.58
N PHE A 169 31.30 0.65 6.31
CA PHE A 169 31.10 -0.53 5.49
C PHE A 169 32.20 -0.62 4.42
N ASP A 170 32.95 -1.72 4.43
CA ASP A 170 34.07 -1.95 3.52
C ASP A 170 33.68 -2.70 2.21
N GLY A 171 32.38 -2.87 1.96
CA GLY A 171 31.85 -3.67 0.86
C GLY A 171 31.59 -5.13 1.21
N ARG A 172 31.97 -5.58 2.40
CA ARG A 172 31.70 -6.94 2.92
C ARG A 172 31.17 -6.96 4.34
N ALA A 173 31.76 -6.16 5.23
CA ALA A 173 31.42 -6.14 6.64
C ALA A 173 31.19 -4.70 7.13
N LEU A 174 30.24 -4.56 8.06
CA LEU A 174 29.95 -3.31 8.76
C LEU A 174 30.73 -3.29 10.08
N ARG A 175 31.45 -2.20 10.33
CA ARG A 175 32.25 -1.98 11.54
C ARG A 175 31.76 -0.73 12.25
N TYR A 176 31.64 -0.82 13.57
CA TYR A 176 31.24 0.30 14.42
C TYR A 176 32.42 0.81 15.22
N SER A 177 32.43 2.11 15.50
CA SER A 177 33.46 2.78 16.29
C SER A 177 32.81 3.77 17.24
N HIS A 178 33.20 3.69 18.51
CA HIS A 178 32.75 4.56 19.59
C HIS A 178 33.97 4.94 20.45
N PRO A 179 34.30 6.24 20.58
CA PRO A 179 33.65 7.41 19.94
C PRO A 179 33.91 7.49 18.43
N CYS A 180 33.22 8.41 17.75
CA CYS A 180 33.42 8.66 16.32
C CYS A 180 34.88 9.10 16.04
N PRO A 181 35.59 8.47 15.08
CA PRO A 181 36.92 8.92 14.68
C PRO A 181 36.92 10.38 14.20
N PRO A 182 37.81 11.25 14.73
CA PRO A 182 37.80 12.68 14.39
C PRO A 182 37.96 12.98 12.90
N ALA A 183 38.73 12.16 12.18
CA ALA A 183 38.92 12.30 10.74
C ALA A 183 37.61 12.07 9.96
N LEU A 184 36.84 11.04 10.32
CA LEU A 184 35.55 10.75 9.69
C LEU A 184 34.50 11.82 10.04
N MET A 185 34.48 12.28 11.29
CA MET A 185 33.59 13.35 11.71
C MET A 185 33.83 14.64 10.91
N ARG A 186 35.10 15.00 10.71
CA ARG A 186 35.48 16.17 9.91
C ARG A 186 35.06 16.00 8.45
N LEU A 187 35.42 14.87 7.84
CA LEU A 187 35.10 14.55 6.45
C LEU A 187 33.58 14.56 6.17
N ALA A 188 32.78 14.04 7.11
CA ALA A 188 31.32 14.00 6.97
C ALA A 188 30.67 15.39 7.04
N ARG A 189 31.27 16.31 7.81
CA ARG A 189 30.77 17.69 7.99
C ARG A 189 31.21 18.63 6.86
N GLU A 190 32.41 18.44 6.32
CA GLU A 190 33.04 19.33 5.33
C GLU A 190 32.71 18.99 3.86
N GLY A 191 31.78 18.07 3.59
CA GLY A 191 31.53 17.51 2.25
C GLY A 191 31.35 18.52 1.10
N ASP A 192 31.68 18.08 -0.12
CA ASP A 192 31.70 18.88 -1.36
C ASP A 192 30.29 19.33 -1.80
N GLU A 193 30.04 20.64 -1.87
CA GLU A 193 28.74 21.24 -2.23
C GLU A 193 28.36 21.03 -3.72
N ARG A 194 29.28 20.56 -4.57
CA ARG A 194 29.09 20.47 -6.03
C ARG A 194 28.01 19.49 -6.47
N ASP A 195 27.77 18.40 -5.74
CA ASP A 195 26.77 17.39 -6.11
C ASP A 195 25.35 17.70 -5.63
N ASP A 196 25.21 18.64 -4.69
CA ASP A 196 23.90 19.07 -4.20
C ASP A 196 23.07 19.73 -5.34
N ALA A 197 23.73 20.33 -6.35
CA ALA A 197 23.08 21.02 -7.46
C ALA A 197 22.25 20.09 -8.39
N LEU A 198 22.75 18.87 -8.68
CA LEU A 198 22.03 17.89 -9.50
C LEU A 198 20.79 17.38 -8.79
N TRP A 199 20.94 17.05 -7.50
CA TRP A 199 19.82 16.61 -6.66
C TRP A 199 18.78 17.71 -6.47
N GLN A 200 19.21 18.95 -6.20
CA GLN A 200 18.32 20.10 -6.06
C GLN A 200 17.51 20.35 -7.35
N THR A 201 18.15 20.28 -8.51
CA THR A 201 17.47 20.34 -9.82
C THR A 201 16.39 19.25 -9.94
N TYR A 202 16.75 18.01 -9.66
CA TYR A 202 15.82 16.89 -9.72
C TYR A 202 14.63 17.08 -8.74
N TYR A 203 14.92 17.47 -7.51
CA TYR A 203 13.92 17.73 -6.48
C TYR A 203 12.94 18.82 -6.92
N GLN A 204 13.42 19.95 -7.45
CA GLN A 204 12.57 21.02 -8.00
C GLN A 204 11.64 20.53 -9.10
N SER A 205 12.11 19.64 -9.97
CA SER A 205 11.31 19.13 -11.10
C SER A 205 10.23 18.13 -10.69
N THR A 206 10.39 17.45 -9.56
CA THR A 206 9.52 16.33 -9.15
C THR A 206 8.66 16.63 -7.92
N PHE A 207 9.10 17.55 -7.05
CA PHE A 207 8.37 17.93 -5.85
C PHE A 207 7.21 18.87 -6.21
N ASN A 208 5.98 18.46 -5.89
CA ASN A 208 4.79 19.27 -6.11
C ASN A 208 4.35 19.99 -4.82
N PRO A 209 4.74 21.27 -4.62
CA PRO A 209 4.40 22.04 -3.43
C PRO A 209 2.89 22.29 -3.27
N ALA A 210 2.11 22.29 -4.36
CA ALA A 210 0.65 22.52 -4.30
C ALA A 210 -0.10 21.36 -3.62
N ARG A 211 0.51 20.17 -3.53
CA ARG A 211 -0.04 19.00 -2.81
C ARG A 211 0.50 18.84 -1.40
N LEU A 212 1.31 19.79 -0.93
CA LEU A 212 1.99 19.68 0.36
C LEU A 212 1.04 20.05 1.51
N ASN A 213 0.93 19.15 2.50
CA ASN A 213 0.39 19.50 3.80
C ASN A 213 1.55 19.87 4.74
N GLU A 214 1.74 21.16 5.01
CA GLU A 214 2.86 21.66 5.81
C GLU A 214 2.86 21.15 7.26
N LYS A 215 1.68 21.00 7.86
CA LYS A 215 1.56 20.47 9.23
C LYS A 215 2.00 19.00 9.28
N ALA A 216 1.58 18.20 8.28
CA ALA A 216 2.02 16.82 8.16
C ALA A 216 3.52 16.72 7.84
N MET A 217 4.03 17.56 6.93
CA MET A 217 5.44 17.60 6.59
C MET A 217 6.31 17.90 7.82
N ARG A 218 5.98 18.95 8.59
CA ARG A 218 6.72 19.28 9.84
C ARG A 218 6.63 18.18 10.90
N GLY A 219 5.52 17.43 10.93
CA GLY A 219 5.35 16.29 11.83
C GLY A 219 6.18 15.06 11.45
N HIS A 220 6.40 14.83 10.15
CA HIS A 220 7.17 13.68 9.63
C HIS A 220 8.64 14.00 9.34
N MET A 221 8.98 15.27 9.13
CA MET A 221 10.33 15.76 8.84
C MET A 221 10.72 16.83 9.87
N PRO A 222 11.24 16.42 11.05
CA PRO A 222 11.67 17.34 12.09
C PRO A 222 12.68 18.38 11.57
N VAL A 223 12.50 19.64 11.98
CA VAL A 223 13.29 20.79 11.51
C VAL A 223 14.80 20.60 11.72
N ARG A 224 15.21 19.88 12.76
CA ARG A 224 16.63 19.61 13.03
C ARG A 224 17.36 18.89 11.88
N PHE A 225 16.66 18.11 11.06
CA PHE A 225 17.28 17.42 9.93
C PHE A 225 17.46 18.31 8.70
N TRP A 226 16.75 19.45 8.66
CA TRP A 226 16.73 20.32 7.48
C TRP A 226 18.11 20.92 7.21
N GLN A 227 18.93 21.14 8.24
CA GLN A 227 20.28 21.66 8.10
C GLN A 227 21.20 20.75 7.27
N HIS A 228 20.89 19.45 7.21
CA HIS A 228 21.68 18.43 6.48
C HIS A 228 21.01 17.98 5.17
N LEU A 229 19.84 18.54 4.85
CA LEU A 229 19.10 18.20 3.63
C LEU A 229 19.33 19.29 2.56
N PRO A 230 19.99 18.98 1.43
CA PRO A 230 20.24 19.96 0.38
C PRO A 230 18.95 20.52 -0.22
N GLU A 231 17.87 19.73 -0.27
CA GLU A 231 16.56 20.14 -0.75
C GLU A 231 15.80 21.08 0.21
N ALA A 232 16.11 21.06 1.51
CA ALA A 232 15.29 21.77 2.50
C ALA A 232 15.35 23.30 2.33
N ARG A 233 16.44 23.82 1.74
CA ARG A 233 16.59 25.24 1.40
C ARG A 233 15.58 25.70 0.34
N LEU A 234 15.12 24.79 -0.51
CA LEU A 234 14.22 25.09 -1.63
C LEU A 234 12.74 25.10 -1.21
N ILE A 235 12.40 24.33 -0.18
CA ILE A 235 11.01 24.08 0.24
C ILE A 235 10.25 25.39 0.55
N PRO A 236 10.78 26.35 1.34
CA PRO A 236 10.05 27.58 1.65
C PRO A 236 9.70 28.41 0.42
N GLN A 237 10.66 28.55 -0.52
CA GLN A 237 10.46 29.29 -1.76
C GLN A 237 9.41 28.60 -2.64
N MET A 238 9.55 27.30 -2.88
CA MET A 238 8.62 26.52 -3.71
C MET A 238 7.19 26.53 -3.14
N VAL A 239 7.03 26.51 -1.82
CA VAL A 239 5.71 26.63 -1.16
C VAL A 239 5.12 28.02 -1.34
N SER A 240 5.94 29.07 -1.23
CA SER A 240 5.51 30.45 -1.46
C SER A 240 5.04 30.67 -2.90
N GLU A 241 5.83 30.21 -3.87
CA GLU A 241 5.51 30.28 -5.32
C GLU A 241 4.21 29.53 -5.64
N ALA A 242 4.01 28.35 -5.05
CA ALA A 242 2.78 27.58 -5.22
C ALA A 242 1.55 28.32 -4.70
N ARG A 243 1.65 29.01 -3.55
CA ARG A 243 0.55 29.82 -2.98
C ARG A 243 0.22 31.05 -3.83
N ALA A 244 1.20 31.61 -4.54
CA ALA A 244 1.04 32.81 -5.38
C ALA A 244 0.33 32.57 -6.74
N GLY A 245 -0.21 31.36 -6.99
CA GLY A 245 -1.03 31.08 -8.19
C GLY A 245 -0.44 30.05 -9.16
N GLN A 246 0.78 29.55 -8.90
CA GLN A 246 1.41 28.47 -9.67
C GLN A 246 0.78 27.08 -9.43
N GLN A 247 -0.31 26.97 -8.66
CA GLN A 247 -0.99 25.69 -8.37
C GLN A 247 -1.44 24.91 -9.62
N ARG A 248 -1.59 25.56 -10.78
CA ARG A 248 -2.04 24.90 -12.03
C ARG A 248 -0.91 24.38 -12.92
N LEU A 249 0.33 24.81 -12.73
CA LEU A 249 1.45 24.52 -13.63
C LEU A 249 2.70 24.09 -12.86
N ALA A 250 2.55 23.24 -11.84
CA ALA A 250 3.65 22.77 -10.98
C ALA A 250 4.62 21.80 -11.67
N GLN A 251 5.12 22.15 -12.85
CA GLN A 251 6.44 21.76 -13.33
C GLN A 251 7.25 23.05 -13.39
N ALA A 252 8.42 23.07 -12.73
CA ALA A 252 9.31 24.23 -12.74
C ALA A 252 9.47 24.74 -14.19
N ALA A 253 9.07 25.99 -14.46
CA ALA A 253 9.11 26.59 -15.79
C ALA A 253 10.51 26.45 -16.42
N ASP A 254 11.54 26.55 -15.57
CA ASP A 254 12.95 26.38 -15.89
C ASP A 254 13.31 25.01 -16.49
N VAL A 255 12.55 23.94 -16.22
CA VAL A 255 12.77 22.62 -16.86
C VAL A 255 12.32 22.66 -18.31
N GLY A 256 11.28 23.43 -18.63
CA GLY A 256 10.81 23.64 -20.00
C GLY A 256 11.74 24.54 -20.83
N GLU A 257 12.50 25.42 -20.17
CA GLU A 257 13.47 26.33 -20.81
C GLU A 257 14.87 25.71 -20.98
N ARG A 258 15.16 24.58 -20.32
CA ARG A 258 16.44 23.90 -20.46
C ARG A 258 16.49 23.12 -21.76
N ASP A 259 17.42 23.49 -22.63
CA ASP A 259 17.74 22.73 -23.84
C ASP A 259 18.25 21.33 -23.46
N GLY A 260 17.36 20.34 -23.61
CA GLY A 260 17.72 18.93 -23.48
C GLY A 260 18.61 18.49 -24.65
N LYS A 261 19.38 17.41 -24.46
CA LYS A 261 20.06 16.74 -25.57
C LYS A 261 19.01 16.27 -26.57
N ALA A 262 18.93 16.94 -27.72
CA ALA A 262 18.00 16.58 -28.78
C ALA A 262 18.37 15.18 -29.31
N VAL A 263 17.59 14.17 -28.93
CA VAL A 263 17.64 12.85 -29.57
C VAL A 263 16.85 12.98 -30.85
N LEU A 264 17.56 13.10 -31.98
CA LEU A 264 16.95 13.16 -33.32
C LEU A 264 16.31 11.80 -33.64
N ILE A 265 15.03 11.65 -33.31
CA ILE A 265 14.22 10.50 -33.69
C ILE A 265 13.27 10.95 -34.80
N ALA A 266 13.30 10.26 -35.93
CA ALA A 266 12.36 10.49 -37.03
C ALA A 266 10.91 10.32 -36.52
N ARG A 267 9.98 11.19 -36.95
CA ARG A 267 8.56 11.19 -36.53
C ARG A 267 7.93 9.80 -36.62
N GLU A 268 8.32 9.03 -37.64
CA GLU A 268 7.81 7.68 -37.90
C GLU A 268 8.28 6.66 -36.85
N ARG A 269 9.42 6.90 -36.20
CA ARG A 269 9.97 6.07 -35.12
C ARG A 269 9.57 6.53 -33.72
N ALA A 270 9.04 7.74 -33.58
CA ALA A 270 8.64 8.34 -32.31
C ALA A 270 7.16 8.11 -31.95
N GLN A 271 6.34 7.63 -32.89
CA GLN A 271 4.96 7.27 -32.58
C GLN A 271 4.93 5.93 -31.85
N PRO A 272 4.40 5.85 -30.60
CA PRO A 272 4.13 4.57 -30.01
C PRO A 272 3.17 3.82 -30.93
N ALA A 273 3.51 2.59 -31.31
CA ALA A 273 2.63 1.71 -32.06
C ALA A 273 1.41 1.43 -31.18
N ARG A 274 0.39 2.28 -31.27
CA ARG A 274 -0.92 2.01 -30.67
C ARG A 274 -1.64 1.09 -31.65
N PRO A 275 -2.07 -0.11 -31.22
CA PRO A 275 -2.93 -0.92 -32.08
C PRO A 275 -4.14 -0.07 -32.50
N ALA A 276 -4.55 -0.21 -33.76
CA ALA A 276 -5.74 0.48 -34.25
C ALA A 276 -6.91 0.17 -33.31
N THR A 277 -7.54 1.20 -32.77
CA THR A 277 -8.71 1.06 -31.89
C THR A 277 -9.89 0.58 -32.74
N SER A 278 -10.62 -0.42 -32.25
CA SER A 278 -11.88 -0.82 -32.89
C SER A 278 -12.95 0.25 -32.67
N ALA A 279 -13.97 0.33 -33.52
CA ALA A 279 -15.09 1.27 -33.37
C ALA A 279 -15.77 1.18 -31.98
N LEU A 280 -15.76 0.01 -31.34
CA LEU A 280 -16.28 -0.16 -29.98
C LEU A 280 -15.39 0.53 -28.92
N GLN A 281 -14.06 0.49 -29.08
CA GLN A 281 -13.14 1.15 -28.16
C GLN A 281 -13.24 2.68 -28.24
N ASP A 282 -13.66 3.20 -29.39
CA ASP A 282 -13.89 4.64 -29.60
C ASP A 282 -15.35 5.06 -29.34
N CYS A 283 -16.19 4.14 -28.84
CA CYS A 283 -17.62 4.41 -28.68
C CYS A 283 -17.89 5.43 -27.58
N GLN A 284 -18.54 6.54 -27.96
CA GLN A 284 -18.95 7.60 -27.04
C GLN A 284 -20.47 7.75 -26.87
N ALA A 285 -21.24 6.73 -27.25
CA ALA A 285 -22.71 6.79 -27.33
C ALA A 285 -23.43 7.03 -25.98
N CYS A 286 -22.78 6.81 -24.83
CA CYS A 286 -23.34 7.09 -23.51
C CYS A 286 -22.28 7.59 -22.52
N ALA A 287 -22.66 8.28 -21.45
CA ALA A 287 -21.68 8.91 -20.54
C ALA A 287 -20.75 7.93 -19.78
N ILE A 288 -20.99 6.62 -19.81
CA ILE A 288 -20.20 5.62 -19.08
C ILE A 288 -18.74 5.58 -19.59
N TRP A 289 -18.51 5.80 -20.89
CA TRP A 289 -17.16 5.74 -21.49
C TRP A 289 -16.16 6.68 -20.79
N ARG A 290 -16.63 7.80 -20.22
CA ARG A 290 -15.77 8.84 -19.63
C ARG A 290 -14.95 8.35 -18.43
N ASN A 291 -15.47 7.37 -17.69
CA ASN A 291 -14.89 6.89 -16.44
C ASN A 291 -14.46 5.41 -16.51
N ALA A 292 -14.80 4.70 -17.58
CA ALA A 292 -14.34 3.34 -17.83
C ALA A 292 -12.90 3.35 -18.34
N THR A 293 -12.14 2.28 -18.11
CA THR A 293 -10.77 2.16 -18.61
C THR A 293 -10.77 1.80 -20.10
N CYS A 294 -11.66 0.88 -20.49
CA CYS A 294 -11.84 0.48 -21.88
C CYS A 294 -13.26 -0.06 -22.12
N ALA A 295 -13.62 -0.23 -23.39
CA ALA A 295 -14.78 -1.04 -23.73
C ALA A 295 -14.41 -2.53 -23.61
N VAL A 296 -15.32 -3.34 -23.09
CA VAL A 296 -15.14 -4.80 -22.99
C VAL A 296 -16.03 -5.46 -24.05
N PRO A 297 -15.44 -5.93 -25.17
CA PRO A 297 -16.18 -6.68 -26.19
C PRO A 297 -16.64 -8.04 -25.66
N GLY A 298 -17.59 -8.67 -26.36
CA GLY A 298 -17.85 -10.09 -26.18
C GLY A 298 -16.66 -10.95 -26.61
N GLU A 299 -16.52 -12.12 -26.01
CA GLU A 299 -15.43 -13.06 -26.23
C GLU A 299 -15.98 -14.47 -26.47
N GLY A 300 -15.47 -15.15 -27.50
CA GLY A 300 -15.81 -16.53 -27.83
C GLY A 300 -15.74 -16.82 -29.35
N PRO A 301 -16.04 -18.06 -29.77
CA PRO A 301 -16.09 -18.43 -31.18
C PRO A 301 -17.13 -17.61 -31.96
N GLN A 302 -16.82 -17.26 -33.21
CA GLN A 302 -17.76 -16.51 -34.08
C GLN A 302 -19.01 -17.30 -34.47
N GLN A 303 -19.04 -18.61 -34.24
CA GLN A 303 -20.17 -19.50 -34.56
C GLN A 303 -20.63 -20.29 -33.32
N ALA A 304 -20.52 -19.68 -32.13
CA ALA A 304 -20.96 -20.34 -30.90
C ALA A 304 -22.49 -20.55 -30.92
N SER A 305 -22.94 -21.80 -30.75
CA SER A 305 -24.38 -22.13 -30.68
C SER A 305 -25.07 -21.50 -29.46
N ILE A 306 -24.32 -21.23 -28.39
CA ILE A 306 -24.82 -20.64 -27.15
C ILE A 306 -24.11 -19.31 -26.87
N MET A 307 -24.89 -18.26 -26.63
CA MET A 307 -24.41 -16.95 -26.18
C MET A 307 -24.92 -16.66 -24.76
N LEU A 308 -24.04 -16.16 -23.88
CA LEU A 308 -24.38 -15.71 -22.53
C LEU A 308 -24.28 -14.18 -22.48
N VAL A 309 -25.34 -13.52 -22.00
CA VAL A 309 -25.41 -12.05 -21.93
C VAL A 309 -25.58 -11.60 -20.48
N GLY A 310 -24.60 -10.85 -19.96
CA GLY A 310 -24.64 -10.21 -18.63
C GLY A 310 -25.09 -8.74 -18.66
N GLU A 311 -24.97 -8.06 -17.51
CA GLU A 311 -25.36 -6.66 -17.36
C GLU A 311 -24.34 -5.69 -17.97
N GLN A 312 -23.15 -5.63 -17.37
CA GLN A 312 -22.04 -4.77 -17.75
C GLN A 312 -20.72 -5.36 -17.22
N PRO A 313 -19.54 -4.89 -17.67
CA PRO A 313 -18.26 -5.28 -17.10
C PRO A 313 -18.16 -4.84 -15.64
N GLY A 314 -17.45 -5.62 -14.83
CA GLY A 314 -17.06 -5.24 -13.48
C GLY A 314 -15.67 -4.61 -13.45
N ASP A 315 -15.16 -4.40 -12.23
CA ASP A 315 -13.86 -3.79 -11.94
C ASP A 315 -12.70 -4.53 -12.63
N LEU A 316 -12.67 -5.86 -12.51
CA LEU A 316 -11.60 -6.67 -13.10
C LEU A 316 -11.77 -6.81 -14.62
N GLU A 317 -13.00 -6.91 -15.11
CA GLU A 317 -13.29 -6.95 -16.54
C GLU A 317 -12.86 -5.67 -17.25
N ASP A 318 -13.12 -4.50 -16.66
CA ASP A 318 -12.73 -3.19 -17.20
C ASP A 318 -11.21 -3.01 -17.32
N LEU A 319 -10.44 -3.58 -16.39
CA LEU A 319 -8.97 -3.54 -16.43
C LEU A 319 -8.40 -4.59 -17.38
N ALA A 320 -9.02 -5.76 -17.45
CA ALA A 320 -8.56 -6.86 -18.28
C ALA A 320 -9.01 -6.75 -19.75
N GLY A 321 -10.05 -5.96 -20.04
CA GLY A 321 -10.66 -5.88 -21.36
C GLY A 321 -11.43 -7.13 -21.77
N ARG A 322 -11.82 -8.00 -20.82
CA ARG A 322 -12.41 -9.33 -21.08
C ARG A 322 -13.64 -9.58 -20.20
N PRO A 323 -14.71 -10.21 -20.73
CA PRO A 323 -15.95 -10.41 -19.98
C PRO A 323 -15.86 -11.59 -18.99
N PHE A 324 -16.48 -11.44 -17.82
CA PHE A 324 -16.60 -12.48 -16.79
C PHE A 324 -15.25 -13.07 -16.32
N VAL A 325 -14.30 -12.23 -15.97
CA VAL A 325 -13.00 -12.64 -15.38
C VAL A 325 -12.92 -12.44 -13.87
N GLY A 326 -13.85 -11.67 -13.28
CA GLY A 326 -13.91 -11.41 -11.85
C GLY A 326 -14.67 -12.46 -11.03
N PRO A 327 -15.02 -12.16 -9.77
CA PRO A 327 -15.68 -13.13 -8.87
C PRO A 327 -16.99 -13.69 -9.41
N ALA A 328 -17.80 -12.86 -10.08
CA ALA A 328 -19.02 -13.32 -10.74
C ALA A 328 -18.73 -14.28 -11.91
N GLY A 329 -17.62 -14.06 -12.62
CA GLY A 329 -17.13 -14.96 -13.67
C GLY A 329 -16.68 -16.31 -13.13
N GLN A 330 -16.08 -16.36 -11.93
CA GLN A 330 -15.73 -17.62 -11.27
C GLN A 330 -16.98 -18.44 -10.94
N VAL A 331 -18.01 -17.81 -10.36
CA VAL A 331 -19.30 -18.47 -10.10
C VAL A 331 -19.94 -18.97 -11.40
N LEU A 332 -19.84 -18.21 -12.49
CA LEU A 332 -20.31 -18.65 -13.80
C LEU A 332 -19.53 -19.87 -14.29
N ASN A 333 -18.20 -19.87 -14.20
CA ASN A 333 -17.36 -20.99 -14.62
C ASN A 333 -17.71 -22.28 -13.86
N ASP A 334 -17.93 -22.19 -12.55
CA ASP A 334 -18.37 -23.34 -11.74
C ASP A 334 -19.73 -23.86 -12.20
N ALA A 335 -20.67 -22.97 -12.51
CA ALA A 335 -22.00 -23.34 -13.00
C ALA A 335 -21.93 -23.98 -14.40
N LEU A 336 -21.08 -23.47 -15.29
CA LEU A 336 -20.82 -24.04 -16.61
C LEU A 336 -20.25 -25.46 -16.50
N HIS A 337 -19.29 -25.66 -15.60
CA HIS A 337 -18.70 -26.98 -15.35
C HIS A 337 -19.76 -28.00 -14.91
N VAL A 338 -20.62 -27.63 -13.95
CA VAL A 338 -21.72 -28.50 -13.47
C VAL A 338 -22.77 -28.74 -14.57
N ALA A 339 -22.97 -27.80 -15.48
CA ALA A 339 -23.87 -27.93 -16.63
C ALA A 339 -23.26 -28.74 -17.80
N GLY A 340 -21.99 -29.11 -17.73
CA GLY A 340 -21.28 -29.82 -18.80
C GLY A 340 -21.04 -28.96 -20.03
N LEU A 341 -20.86 -27.65 -19.85
CA LEU A 341 -20.55 -26.69 -20.91
C LEU A 341 -19.09 -26.23 -20.79
N GLY A 342 -18.34 -26.35 -21.89
CA GLY A 342 -16.99 -25.80 -21.99
C GLY A 342 -17.03 -24.32 -22.33
N ARG A 343 -16.36 -23.47 -21.54
CA ARG A 343 -16.34 -22.01 -21.74
C ARG A 343 -15.88 -21.62 -23.15
N ASP A 344 -14.90 -22.33 -23.69
CA ASP A 344 -14.30 -22.04 -25.00
C ASP A 344 -15.26 -22.28 -26.18
N GLY A 345 -16.36 -23.01 -25.97
CA GLY A 345 -17.42 -23.23 -26.96
C GLY A 345 -18.55 -22.20 -26.90
N LEU A 346 -18.48 -21.21 -26.00
CA LEU A 346 -19.53 -20.23 -25.75
C LEU A 346 -19.10 -18.83 -26.20
N TYR A 347 -20.08 -17.99 -26.54
CA TYR A 347 -19.84 -16.55 -26.69
C TYR A 347 -20.36 -15.80 -25.46
N LEU A 348 -19.47 -15.14 -24.73
CA LEU A 348 -19.83 -14.41 -23.50
C LEU A 348 -19.76 -12.90 -23.76
N THR A 349 -20.80 -12.18 -23.37
CA THR A 349 -20.87 -10.73 -23.56
C THR A 349 -21.73 -10.05 -22.51
N ASN A 350 -21.82 -8.72 -22.54
CA ASN A 350 -22.69 -7.91 -21.69
C ASN A 350 -23.60 -7.00 -22.51
N ALA A 351 -24.75 -6.64 -21.96
CA ALA A 351 -25.68 -5.69 -22.57
C ALA A 351 -25.08 -4.27 -22.70
N VAL A 352 -24.28 -3.85 -21.71
CA VAL A 352 -23.51 -2.60 -21.74
C VAL A 352 -22.02 -2.94 -21.82
N LYS A 353 -21.25 -2.19 -22.61
CA LYS A 353 -19.84 -2.50 -22.93
C LYS A 353 -18.81 -1.77 -22.07
N HIS A 354 -19.21 -0.79 -21.28
CA HIS A 354 -18.33 -0.03 -20.40
C HIS A 354 -18.72 -0.24 -18.93
N PHE A 355 -17.75 -0.21 -18.02
CA PHE A 355 -18.01 -0.36 -16.58
C PHE A 355 -18.51 0.94 -15.97
N LYS A 356 -19.75 0.93 -15.48
CA LYS A 356 -20.28 2.04 -14.69
C LYS A 356 -20.02 1.84 -13.21
N TRP A 357 -19.38 2.82 -12.61
CA TRP A 357 -19.02 2.79 -11.19
C TRP A 357 -19.02 4.17 -10.55
N GLU A 358 -19.12 4.16 -9.22
CA GLU A 358 -19.00 5.34 -8.36
C GLU A 358 -17.82 5.15 -7.39
N PRO A 359 -17.00 6.19 -7.16
CA PRO A 359 -15.90 6.11 -6.20
C PRO A 359 -16.44 5.99 -4.77
N ARG A 360 -15.94 5.01 -4.01
CA ARG A 360 -16.12 4.95 -2.55
C ARG A 360 -14.90 5.49 -1.84
N GLY A 361 -15.07 6.59 -1.11
CA GLY A 361 -14.00 7.33 -0.44
C GLY A 361 -13.86 8.74 -1.04
N GLY A 362 -13.41 9.71 -0.23
CA GLY A 362 -13.25 11.09 -0.68
C GLY A 362 -12.20 11.24 -1.79
N PRO A 363 -12.15 12.39 -2.49
CA PRO A 363 -11.20 12.66 -3.58
C PRO A 363 -9.71 12.60 -3.16
N THR A 364 -9.43 12.47 -1.86
CA THR A 364 -8.09 12.42 -1.26
C THR A 364 -7.65 11.05 -0.75
N SER A 365 -8.50 10.01 -0.81
CA SER A 365 -8.11 8.67 -0.34
C SER A 365 -7.31 7.90 -1.40
N ARG A 366 -6.03 7.61 -1.11
CA ARG A 366 -5.26 6.54 -1.79
C ARG A 366 -6.03 5.22 -1.59
N GLY A 367 -6.57 4.66 -2.67
CA GLY A 367 -7.34 3.40 -2.62
C GLY A 367 -8.86 3.55 -2.74
N ALA A 368 -9.36 4.59 -3.42
CA ALA A 368 -10.78 4.68 -3.77
C ALA A 368 -11.24 3.40 -4.49
N THR A 369 -12.18 2.68 -3.88
CA THR A 369 -12.72 1.44 -4.45
C THR A 369 -13.78 1.79 -5.49
N ARG A 370 -13.72 1.17 -6.68
CA ARG A 370 -14.71 1.36 -7.74
C ARG A 370 -15.96 0.53 -7.41
N LEU A 371 -17.02 1.18 -6.93
CA LEU A 371 -18.28 0.50 -6.65
C LEU A 371 -19.14 0.43 -7.90
N HIS A 372 -19.52 -0.78 -8.29
CA HIS A 372 -20.45 -1.01 -9.38
C HIS A 372 -21.77 -0.24 -9.18
N ALA A 373 -22.20 0.50 -10.20
CA ALA A 373 -23.50 1.15 -10.26
C ALA A 373 -24.27 0.66 -11.49
N SER A 374 -25.53 0.27 -11.33
CA SER A 374 -26.30 -0.32 -12.44
C SER A 374 -26.52 0.68 -13.59
N PRO A 375 -26.47 0.21 -14.85
CA PRO A 375 -26.80 1.04 -16.01
C PRO A 375 -28.23 1.59 -15.94
N LYS A 376 -28.41 2.82 -16.40
CA LYS A 376 -29.70 3.47 -16.58
C LYS A 376 -30.36 2.96 -17.87
N PRO A 377 -31.70 3.02 -17.98
CA PRO A 377 -32.44 2.71 -19.22
C PRO A 377 -31.83 3.30 -20.50
N ALA A 378 -31.49 4.59 -20.49
CA ALA A 378 -30.89 5.27 -21.64
C ALA A 378 -29.48 4.75 -21.99
N GLU A 379 -28.70 4.31 -21.01
CA GLU A 379 -27.35 3.76 -21.23
C GLU A 379 -27.44 2.35 -21.84
N ILE A 380 -28.41 1.54 -21.42
CA ILE A 380 -28.69 0.22 -22.00
C ILE A 380 -29.09 0.37 -23.47
N GLN A 381 -30.01 1.31 -23.77
CA GLN A 381 -30.45 1.59 -25.13
C GLN A 381 -29.32 2.11 -26.02
N ALA A 382 -28.49 3.02 -25.50
CA ALA A 382 -27.34 3.54 -26.26
C ALA A 382 -26.30 2.46 -26.60
N CYS A 383 -26.17 1.43 -25.75
CA CYS A 383 -25.22 0.33 -25.98
C CYS A 383 -25.81 -0.84 -26.80
N ARG A 384 -27.14 -0.86 -26.97
CA ARG A 384 -27.88 -1.91 -27.68
C ARG A 384 -27.34 -2.23 -29.09
N PRO A 385 -26.98 -1.25 -29.95
CA PRO A 385 -26.47 -1.54 -31.29
C PRO A 385 -25.27 -2.50 -31.30
N TRP A 386 -24.41 -2.44 -30.27
CA TRP A 386 -23.26 -3.35 -30.14
C TRP A 386 -23.68 -4.78 -29.81
N LEU A 387 -24.70 -4.96 -28.98
CA LEU A 387 -25.24 -6.30 -28.69
C LEU A 387 -25.95 -6.86 -29.93
N ASP A 388 -26.69 -6.04 -30.67
CA ASP A 388 -27.34 -6.46 -31.91
C ASP A 388 -26.31 -6.86 -32.98
N GLU A 389 -25.20 -6.13 -33.10
CA GLU A 389 -24.09 -6.50 -33.97
C GLU A 389 -23.49 -7.86 -33.58
N GLU A 390 -23.27 -8.10 -32.28
CA GLU A 390 -22.78 -9.39 -31.79
C GLU A 390 -23.77 -10.53 -32.07
N LEU A 391 -25.06 -10.32 -31.83
CA LEU A 391 -26.11 -11.31 -32.13
C LEU A 391 -26.17 -11.64 -33.63
N ASN A 392 -26.09 -10.61 -34.49
CA ASN A 392 -26.13 -10.78 -35.94
C ASN A 392 -24.88 -11.44 -36.52
N ARG A 393 -23.72 -11.20 -35.88
CA ARG A 393 -22.44 -11.79 -36.25
C ARG A 393 -22.32 -13.24 -35.79
N VAL A 394 -22.66 -13.52 -34.54
CA VAL A 394 -22.51 -14.86 -33.93
C VAL A 394 -23.64 -15.80 -34.34
N ARG A 395 -24.85 -15.26 -34.53
CA ARG A 395 -26.08 -16.02 -34.83
C ARG A 395 -26.27 -17.24 -33.91
N PRO A 396 -26.27 -17.04 -32.58
CA PRO A 396 -26.43 -18.15 -31.66
C PRO A 396 -27.82 -18.78 -31.81
N GLN A 397 -27.90 -20.11 -31.64
CA GLN A 397 -29.19 -20.81 -31.60
C GLN A 397 -29.89 -20.59 -30.25
N VAL A 398 -29.11 -20.43 -29.17
CA VAL A 398 -29.60 -20.24 -27.80
C VAL A 398 -28.90 -19.05 -27.15
N VAL A 399 -29.66 -18.16 -26.51
CA VAL A 399 -29.18 -17.03 -25.74
C VAL A 399 -29.65 -17.16 -24.30
N VAL A 400 -28.72 -17.04 -23.34
CA VAL A 400 -29.05 -17.02 -21.91
C VAL A 400 -28.87 -15.61 -21.36
N ALA A 401 -29.97 -15.00 -20.94
CA ALA A 401 -29.99 -13.71 -20.27
C ALA A 401 -29.65 -13.88 -18.77
N LEU A 402 -28.48 -13.39 -18.37
CA LEU A 402 -28.02 -13.41 -16.98
C LEU A 402 -28.53 -12.15 -16.28
N GLY A 403 -29.70 -12.25 -15.65
CA GLY A 403 -30.32 -11.18 -14.89
C GLY A 403 -31.14 -10.17 -15.71
N ARG A 404 -31.70 -9.20 -14.99
CA ARG A 404 -32.77 -8.33 -15.50
C ARG A 404 -32.31 -7.39 -16.62
N THR A 405 -31.11 -6.82 -16.49
CA THR A 405 -30.58 -5.88 -17.48
C THR A 405 -30.31 -6.54 -18.83
N ALA A 406 -29.74 -7.75 -18.80
CA ALA A 406 -29.54 -8.55 -20.01
C ALA A 406 -30.87 -8.89 -20.68
N LEU A 407 -31.85 -9.35 -19.89
CA LEU A 407 -33.18 -9.69 -20.39
C LEU A 407 -33.92 -8.49 -20.98
N ALA A 408 -33.89 -7.35 -20.28
CA ALA A 408 -34.51 -6.12 -20.73
C ALA A 408 -33.90 -5.59 -22.03
N SER A 409 -32.57 -5.67 -22.15
CA SER A 409 -31.90 -5.40 -23.42
C SER A 409 -32.46 -6.35 -24.47
N LEU A 410 -32.30 -7.67 -24.32
CA LEU A 410 -32.70 -8.68 -25.32
C LEU A 410 -34.16 -8.54 -25.79
N LEU A 411 -35.11 -8.33 -24.87
CA LEU A 411 -36.53 -8.13 -25.17
C LEU A 411 -36.89 -6.71 -25.66
N GLU A 412 -35.92 -5.81 -25.77
CA GLU A 412 -36.11 -4.42 -26.25
C GLU A 412 -37.09 -3.62 -25.39
N VAL A 413 -37.10 -3.91 -24.08
CA VAL A 413 -37.94 -3.20 -23.12
C VAL A 413 -37.20 -1.98 -22.61
N HIS A 414 -37.81 -0.80 -22.78
CA HIS A 414 -37.17 0.46 -22.41
C HIS A 414 -36.74 0.54 -20.95
N ASP A 415 -37.56 0.07 -20.01
CA ASP A 415 -37.31 0.12 -18.57
C ASP A 415 -37.16 -1.29 -17.99
N PRO A 416 -35.95 -1.70 -17.56
CA PRO A 416 -35.73 -3.00 -16.93
C PRO A 416 -36.62 -3.24 -15.71
N GLN A 417 -37.01 -2.21 -14.95
CA GLN A 417 -37.82 -2.38 -13.73
C GLN A 417 -39.20 -2.96 -13.99
N ARG A 418 -39.70 -2.88 -15.23
CA ARG A 418 -40.98 -3.48 -15.64
C ARG A 418 -40.89 -5.01 -15.81
N ILE A 419 -39.69 -5.57 -15.80
CA ILE A 419 -39.45 -7.01 -15.97
C ILE A 419 -39.17 -7.68 -14.63
N ARG A 420 -39.97 -8.69 -14.30
CA ARG A 420 -39.69 -9.62 -13.21
C ARG A 420 -39.08 -10.88 -13.80
N LEU A 421 -37.90 -11.27 -13.33
CA LEU A 421 -37.21 -12.48 -13.81
C LEU A 421 -38.03 -13.75 -13.61
N ALA A 422 -38.82 -13.80 -12.53
CA ALA A 422 -39.68 -14.94 -12.20
C ALA A 422 -40.70 -15.25 -13.31
N ASP A 423 -41.21 -14.22 -14.01
CA ASP A 423 -42.21 -14.37 -15.06
C ASP A 423 -41.64 -15.08 -16.30
N PHE A 424 -40.31 -15.17 -16.42
CA PHE A 424 -39.59 -15.78 -17.54
C PHE A 424 -38.69 -16.94 -17.09
N SER A 425 -38.74 -17.33 -15.82
CA SER A 425 -37.90 -18.40 -15.28
C SER A 425 -38.50 -19.77 -15.58
N GLY A 426 -37.64 -20.73 -15.91
CA GLY A 426 -38.01 -22.15 -16.00
C GLY A 426 -38.53 -22.66 -17.35
N GLN A 427 -38.81 -21.78 -18.32
CA GLN A 427 -39.16 -22.22 -19.68
C GLN A 427 -38.40 -21.44 -20.77
N PRO A 428 -37.87 -22.11 -21.81
CA PRO A 428 -37.28 -21.45 -22.97
C PRO A 428 -38.38 -20.78 -23.78
N MET A 429 -38.11 -19.56 -24.24
CA MET A 429 -39.02 -18.85 -25.13
C MET A 429 -38.38 -18.65 -26.50
N ARG A 430 -39.18 -18.73 -27.57
CA ARG A 430 -38.71 -18.34 -28.89
C ARG A 430 -38.64 -16.81 -28.95
N HIS A 431 -37.48 -16.26 -29.25
CA HIS A 431 -37.31 -14.83 -29.46
C HIS A 431 -36.51 -14.58 -30.74
N LYS A 432 -37.16 -13.96 -31.73
CA LYS A 432 -36.62 -13.81 -33.09
C LYS A 432 -36.10 -15.17 -33.58
N ASP A 433 -34.81 -15.25 -33.92
CA ASP A 433 -34.19 -16.43 -34.50
C ASP A 433 -33.49 -17.35 -33.49
N PHE A 434 -33.48 -17.02 -32.19
CA PHE A 434 -32.89 -17.87 -31.14
C PHE A 434 -33.87 -18.29 -30.03
N TRP A 435 -33.50 -19.31 -29.26
CA TRP A 435 -34.14 -19.66 -28.00
C TRP A 435 -33.59 -18.77 -26.89
N LEU A 436 -34.46 -18.14 -26.12
CA LEU A 436 -34.10 -17.28 -25.00
C LEU A 436 -34.40 -18.01 -23.68
N LEU A 437 -33.38 -18.09 -22.84
CA LEU A 437 -33.45 -18.59 -21.47
C LEU A 437 -33.07 -17.49 -20.49
N VAL A 438 -33.65 -17.55 -19.29
CA VAL A 438 -33.42 -16.55 -18.25
C VAL A 438 -32.83 -17.22 -17.02
N ALA A 439 -31.74 -16.65 -16.52
CA ALA A 439 -31.08 -17.13 -15.32
C ALA A 439 -30.73 -15.96 -14.37
N PRO A 440 -30.61 -16.21 -13.06
CA PRO A 440 -30.05 -15.22 -12.13
C PRO A 440 -28.63 -14.82 -12.53
N HIS A 441 -28.31 -13.52 -12.41
CA HIS A 441 -26.95 -13.05 -12.66
C HIS A 441 -25.98 -13.63 -11.60
N PRO A 442 -24.78 -14.13 -11.96
CA PRO A 442 -23.85 -14.74 -11.00
C PRO A 442 -23.48 -13.83 -9.82
N ALA A 443 -23.31 -12.53 -10.05
CA ALA A 443 -23.07 -11.55 -8.98
C ALA A 443 -24.22 -11.45 -7.96
N ALA A 444 -25.46 -11.81 -8.32
CA ALA A 444 -26.57 -11.85 -7.38
C ALA A 444 -26.45 -13.04 -6.40
N ILE A 445 -25.79 -14.13 -6.81
CA ILE A 445 -25.48 -15.28 -5.94
C ILE A 445 -24.49 -14.83 -4.85
N LEU A 446 -23.41 -14.13 -5.23
CA LEU A 446 -22.40 -13.61 -4.31
C LEU A 446 -22.93 -12.59 -3.29
N ARG A 447 -23.93 -11.79 -3.69
CA ARG A 447 -24.52 -10.76 -2.82
C ARG A 447 -25.61 -11.28 -1.89
N SER A 448 -26.06 -12.52 -2.08
CA SER A 448 -27.18 -13.08 -1.31
C SER A 448 -26.71 -13.58 0.04
N ARG A 449 -27.33 -13.11 1.13
CA ARG A 449 -27.14 -13.66 2.47
C ARG A 449 -27.92 -14.97 2.68
N GLU A 450 -29.07 -15.08 2.01
CA GLU A 450 -29.97 -16.25 2.00
C GLU A 450 -30.42 -16.52 0.55
N GLY A 451 -30.62 -17.79 0.19
CA GLY A 451 -31.11 -18.19 -1.14
C GLY A 451 -30.05 -18.22 -2.26
N GLY A 452 -28.76 -18.08 -1.92
CA GLY A 452 -27.65 -18.17 -2.90
C GLY A 452 -27.59 -19.54 -3.60
N GLU A 453 -27.76 -20.63 -2.85
CA GLU A 453 -27.77 -22.00 -3.40
C GLU A 453 -28.93 -22.23 -4.37
N MET A 454 -30.12 -21.73 -4.05
CA MET A 454 -31.30 -21.82 -4.92
C MET A 454 -31.05 -21.10 -6.25
N ARG A 455 -30.53 -19.87 -6.21
CA ARG A 455 -30.15 -19.10 -7.40
C ARG A 455 -29.04 -19.76 -8.21
N ARG A 456 -28.10 -20.44 -7.54
CA ARG A 456 -27.06 -21.25 -8.19
C ARG A 456 -27.67 -22.45 -8.90
N ALA A 457 -28.64 -23.12 -8.28
CA ALA A 457 -29.37 -24.23 -8.89
C ALA A 457 -30.18 -23.78 -10.11
N GLU A 458 -30.87 -22.63 -10.03
CA GLU A 458 -31.58 -22.01 -11.17
C GLU A 458 -30.63 -21.68 -12.33
N LEU A 459 -29.46 -21.10 -12.03
CA LEU A 459 -28.45 -20.81 -13.05
C LEU A 459 -27.97 -22.10 -13.74
N VAL A 460 -27.65 -23.14 -12.96
CA VAL A 460 -27.22 -24.44 -13.51
C VAL A 460 -28.33 -25.09 -14.34
N ALA A 461 -29.59 -25.01 -13.89
CA ALA A 461 -30.73 -25.57 -14.61
C ALA A 461 -30.92 -24.91 -15.98
N ALA A 462 -30.87 -23.57 -16.03
CA ALA A 462 -30.95 -22.82 -17.28
C ALA A 462 -29.78 -23.16 -18.24
N LEU A 463 -28.56 -23.31 -17.71
CA LEU A 463 -27.39 -23.69 -18.52
C LEU A 463 -27.51 -25.12 -19.07
N LYS A 464 -28.01 -26.08 -18.28
CA LYS A 464 -28.28 -27.45 -18.75
C LYS A 464 -29.34 -27.47 -19.85
N GLN A 465 -30.39 -26.67 -19.68
CA GLN A 465 -31.44 -26.54 -20.69
C GLN A 465 -30.92 -25.89 -21.97
N ALA A 466 -30.06 -24.88 -21.87
CA ALA A 466 -29.39 -24.28 -23.02
C ALA A 466 -28.52 -25.31 -23.78
N ASN A 467 -27.78 -26.14 -23.05
CA ASN A 467 -26.97 -27.23 -23.63
C ASN A 467 -27.84 -28.26 -24.36
N GLN A 468 -29.02 -28.59 -23.83
CA GLN A 468 -29.95 -29.51 -24.48
C GLN A 468 -30.52 -28.91 -25.77
N LEU A 469 -31.01 -27.67 -25.73
CA LEU A 469 -31.58 -27.00 -26.90
C LEU A 469 -30.56 -26.80 -28.02
N ALA A 470 -29.31 -26.46 -27.68
CA ALA A 470 -28.25 -26.29 -28.67
C ALA A 470 -27.80 -27.60 -29.34
N LYS A 471 -28.18 -28.77 -28.78
CA LYS A 471 -27.96 -30.08 -29.42
C LYS A 471 -29.13 -30.50 -30.32
N GLU A 472 -30.30 -29.93 -30.09
CA GLU A 472 -31.54 -30.24 -30.81
C GLU A 472 -31.82 -29.28 -31.98
N ALA A 473 -31.18 -28.11 -31.98
CA ALA A 473 -31.28 -27.06 -33.00
C ALA A 473 -30.18 -27.16 -34.05
#